data_AF-A0A9D8LDS0-F1
#
_entry.id   AF-A0A9D8LDS0-F1
#
_cell.length_a   1.000
_cell.length_b   1.000
_cell.length_c   1.000
_cell.angle_alpha   90.00
_cell.angle_beta   90.00
_cell.angle_gamma   90.00
#
_symmetry.space_group_name_H-M   'P 1'
#
loop_
_entity.id
_entity.type
_entity.pdbx_description
1 polymer ?
#
loop_
_entity_poly.entity_id
_entity_poly.type
_entity_poly.pdbx_seq_one_letter_code
_entity_poly.pdbx_strand_id
1 'polypeptide(L)'
;MTNLAPAPSRRIPYVLAGLAALLLWAFGAVADEVIEGDSLAFDNAVMAFFREAGNPNDPWGPPWLEEAMRDITGLGSFTVLGLVLVAVVLHFALSGKGRTALFVGFAVIGGTILSTGLKMVFDRPRPDVAAAARVFTASFPSGHATVSAVVYLTLGLLLAEAISQRRLKVYFIGLGVFLTVIVGVSRVYLGVHYPTDVLAGWSLGTAWALISWAGYSLLWGHDRRPTTPRAQQ
;
A
#
# COMPACT_ATOMS: atom_id res chain seq x y z
N MET A 1 -16.22 18.63 -29.81
CA MET A 1 -14.81 18.23 -29.93
C MET A 1 -14.52 17.14 -28.90
N THR A 2 -14.53 15.88 -29.31
CA THR A 2 -14.22 14.73 -28.45
C THR A 2 -12.72 14.71 -28.20
N ASN A 3 -12.31 15.07 -26.99
CA ASN A 3 -10.93 15.00 -26.55
C ASN A 3 -10.59 13.51 -26.32
N LEU A 4 -10.20 12.80 -27.38
CA LEU A 4 -9.74 11.43 -27.28
C LEU A 4 -8.46 11.44 -26.43
N ALA A 5 -8.55 10.90 -25.22
CA ALA A 5 -7.37 10.70 -24.39
C ALA A 5 -6.35 9.86 -25.19
N PRO A 6 -5.08 10.29 -25.27
CA PRO A 6 -4.06 9.54 -26.00
C PRO A 6 -3.96 8.13 -25.43
N ALA A 7 -3.86 7.13 -26.32
CA ALA A 7 -3.67 5.75 -25.91
C ALA A 7 -2.44 5.65 -25.00
N PRO A 8 -2.50 4.90 -23.88
CA PRO A 8 -1.37 4.76 -22.99
C PRO A 8 -0.18 4.19 -23.78
N SER A 9 1.01 4.78 -23.58
CA SER A 9 2.21 4.34 -24.31
C SER A 9 2.51 2.88 -23.96
N ARG A 10 2.89 2.08 -24.96
CA ARG A 10 3.29 0.67 -24.77
C ARG A 10 4.47 0.49 -23.79
N ARG A 11 5.15 1.58 -23.41
CA ARG A 11 6.30 1.58 -22.50
C ARG A 11 5.91 1.61 -21.03
N ILE A 12 4.70 2.04 -20.68
CA ILE A 12 4.28 2.23 -19.27
C ILE A 12 4.42 0.94 -18.45
N PRO A 13 3.93 -0.24 -18.88
CA PRO A 13 4.04 -1.46 -18.07
C PRO A 13 5.49 -1.85 -17.76
N TYR A 14 6.42 -1.61 -18.68
CA TYR A 14 7.84 -1.89 -18.48
C TYR A 14 8.49 -0.93 -17.49
N VAL A 15 8.10 0.35 -17.51
CA VAL A 15 8.56 1.33 -16.50
C VAL A 15 8.06 0.93 -15.11
N LEU A 16 6.79 0.51 -14.99
CA LEU A 16 6.23 0.04 -13.73
C LEU A 16 6.91 -1.24 -13.23
N ALA A 17 7.26 -2.16 -14.13
CA ALA A 17 8.02 -3.35 -13.79
C ALA A 17 9.43 -3.01 -13.27
N GLY A 18 10.13 -2.06 -13.92
CA GLY A 18 11.44 -1.57 -13.45
C GLY A 18 11.37 -0.92 -12.07
N LEU A 19 10.36 -0.08 -11.83
CA LEU A 19 10.08 0.51 -10.51
C LEU A 19 9.78 -0.56 -9.45
N ALA A 20 8.96 -1.55 -9.79
CA ALA A 20 8.66 -2.66 -8.88
C ALA A 20 9.91 -3.48 -8.53
N ALA A 21 10.79 -3.74 -9.52
CA ALA A 21 12.06 -4.42 -9.28
C ALA A 21 12.96 -3.64 -8.32
N LEU A 22 13.07 -2.32 -8.49
CA LEU A 22 13.82 -1.44 -7.57
C LEU A 22 13.24 -1.48 -6.15
N LEU A 23 11.91 -1.48 -6.01
CA LEU A 23 11.25 -1.55 -4.71
C LEU A 23 11.42 -2.92 -4.04
N LEU A 24 11.44 -4.02 -4.81
CA LEU A 24 11.75 -5.35 -4.28
C LEU A 24 13.21 -5.47 -3.86
N TRP A 25 14.13 -4.84 -4.61
CA TRP A 25 15.53 -4.72 -4.20
C TRP A 25 15.66 -3.92 -2.90
N ALA A 26 14.97 -2.78 -2.77
CA ALA A 26 14.96 -1.99 -1.55
C ALA A 26 14.37 -2.77 -0.36
N PHE A 27 13.31 -3.56 -0.58
CA PHE A 27 12.79 -4.48 0.43
C PHE A 27 13.85 -5.49 0.88
N GLY A 28 14.56 -6.11 -0.07
CA GLY A 28 15.65 -7.04 0.21
C GLY A 28 16.78 -6.41 1.02
N ALA A 29 17.23 -5.21 0.63
CA ALA A 29 18.26 -4.47 1.35
C ALA A 29 17.85 -4.15 2.79
N VAL A 30 16.61 -3.67 3.01
CA VAL A 30 16.11 -3.42 4.37
C VAL A 30 15.97 -4.72 5.16
N ALA A 31 15.56 -5.82 4.53
CA ALA A 31 15.43 -7.11 5.19
C ALA A 31 16.79 -7.66 5.64
N ASP A 32 17.85 -7.46 4.84
CA ASP A 32 19.22 -7.86 5.15
C ASP A 32 19.73 -7.15 6.42
N GLU A 33 19.64 -5.82 6.44
CA GLU A 33 19.97 -4.96 7.59
C GLU A 33 19.16 -5.28 8.86
N VAL A 34 17.94 -5.79 8.69
CA VAL A 34 17.08 -6.24 9.79
C VAL A 34 17.51 -7.59 10.34
N ILE A 35 17.92 -8.52 9.47
CA ILE A 35 18.42 -9.84 9.86
C ILE A 35 19.79 -9.71 10.54
N GLU A 36 20.67 -8.87 10.01
CA GLU A 36 22.01 -8.62 10.57
C GLU A 36 21.95 -7.84 11.89
N GLY A 37 20.88 -7.04 12.10
CA GLY A 37 20.67 -6.24 13.29
C GLY A 37 21.26 -4.81 13.21
N ASP A 38 21.91 -4.48 12.10
CA ASP A 38 22.54 -3.17 11.86
C ASP A 38 21.52 -2.03 11.79
N SER A 39 20.28 -2.35 11.44
CA SER A 39 19.15 -1.41 11.47
C SER A 39 18.73 -0.92 12.86
N LEU A 40 19.12 -1.59 13.96
CA LEU A 40 18.61 -1.30 15.31
C LEU A 40 18.92 0.13 15.78
N ALA A 41 20.09 0.66 15.45
CA ALA A 41 20.46 2.02 15.84
C ALA A 41 19.54 3.05 15.18
N PHE A 42 19.26 2.89 13.88
CA PHE A 42 18.33 3.73 13.14
C PHE A 42 16.91 3.59 13.67
N ASP A 43 16.44 2.37 13.87
CA ASP A 43 15.10 2.08 14.36
C ASP A 43 14.85 2.72 15.73
N ASN A 44 15.79 2.55 16.66
CA ASN A 44 15.69 3.12 18.00
C ASN A 44 15.76 4.66 17.98
N ALA A 45 16.58 5.26 17.11
CA ALA A 45 16.69 6.71 16.99
C ALA A 45 15.37 7.35 16.54
N VAL A 46 14.71 6.77 15.53
CA VAL A 46 13.41 7.27 15.04
C VAL A 46 12.30 6.96 16.04
N MET A 47 12.35 5.81 16.72
CA MET A 47 11.38 5.50 17.78
C MET A 47 11.50 6.50 18.94
N ALA A 48 12.72 6.85 19.36
CA ALA A 48 12.96 7.84 20.41
C ALA A 48 12.43 9.24 20.03
N PHE A 49 12.48 9.61 18.76
CA PHE A 49 11.84 10.85 18.28
C PHE A 49 10.34 10.89 18.56
N PHE A 50 9.66 9.74 18.61
CA PHE A 50 8.24 9.63 18.94
C PHE A 50 7.93 9.41 20.43
N ARG A 51 8.93 9.49 21.32
CA ARG A 51 8.73 9.32 22.77
C ARG A 51 8.99 10.58 23.58
N GLU A 52 8.29 10.67 24.70
CA GLU A 52 8.50 11.71 25.69
C GLU A 52 9.90 11.57 26.33
N ALA A 53 10.55 12.70 26.58
CA ALA A 53 11.89 12.71 27.17
C ALA A 53 11.86 12.10 28.59
N GLY A 54 12.60 11.01 28.80
CA GLY A 54 12.64 10.30 30.08
C GLY A 54 11.50 9.30 30.30
N ASN A 55 10.55 9.16 29.36
CA ASN A 55 9.51 8.13 29.40
C ASN A 55 9.32 7.45 28.03
N PRO A 56 10.11 6.41 27.70
CA PRO A 56 10.04 5.70 26.43
C PRO A 56 8.71 4.97 26.14
N ASN A 57 7.84 4.85 27.15
CA ASN A 57 6.55 4.19 27.03
C ASN A 57 5.42 5.15 26.63
N ASP A 58 5.66 6.46 26.67
CA ASP A 58 4.66 7.47 26.39
C ASP A 58 4.99 8.16 25.06
N PRO A 59 4.10 8.13 24.05
CA PRO A 59 4.26 8.95 22.86
C PRO A 59 4.18 10.43 23.23
N TRP A 60 5.10 11.25 22.72
CA TRP A 60 5.04 12.70 22.99
C TRP A 60 3.83 13.32 22.29
N GLY A 61 3.27 14.36 22.92
CA GLY A 61 2.18 15.15 22.38
C GLY A 61 0.91 15.12 23.24
N PRO A 62 -0.12 15.89 22.84
CA PRO A 62 -1.38 15.94 23.57
C PRO A 62 -2.18 14.65 23.38
N PRO A 63 -3.06 14.25 24.34
CA PRO A 63 -3.80 12.99 24.26
C PRO A 63 -4.66 12.80 23.00
N TRP A 64 -5.17 13.89 22.42
CA TRP A 64 -5.95 13.82 21.18
C TRP A 64 -5.10 13.36 19.98
N LEU A 65 -3.77 13.58 20.00
CA LEU A 65 -2.87 13.16 18.93
C LEU A 65 -2.73 11.64 18.93
N GLU A 66 -2.61 11.03 20.10
CA GLU A 66 -2.57 9.57 20.21
C GLU A 66 -3.86 8.94 19.69
N GLU A 67 -5.02 9.49 20.06
CA GLU A 67 -6.31 8.98 19.58
C GLU A 67 -6.46 9.18 18.06
N ALA A 68 -6.05 10.34 17.53
CA ALA A 68 -6.02 10.58 16.08
C ALA A 68 -5.11 9.56 15.37
N MET A 69 -3.97 9.17 15.95
CA MET A 69 -3.09 8.15 15.38
C MET A 69 -3.72 6.76 15.44
N ARG A 70 -4.54 6.46 16.45
CA ARG A 70 -5.34 5.22 16.52
C ARG A 70 -6.40 5.17 15.40
N ASP A 71 -7.08 6.27 15.15
CA ASP A 71 -8.06 6.38 14.06
C ASP A 71 -7.38 6.24 12.69
N ILE A 72 -6.27 6.95 12.50
CA ILE A 72 -5.46 6.90 11.28
C ILE A 72 -4.97 5.47 11.03
N THR A 73 -4.43 4.78 12.04
CA THR A 73 -4.01 3.39 11.83
C THR A 73 -5.20 2.46 11.55
N GLY A 74 -6.41 2.81 12.03
CA GLY A 74 -7.64 2.08 11.74
C GLY A 74 -7.94 1.99 10.25
N LEU A 75 -7.57 3.02 9.47
CA LEU A 75 -7.67 3.02 8.01
C LEU A 75 -6.84 1.89 7.38
N GLY A 76 -5.69 1.56 7.97
CA GLY A 76 -4.83 0.45 7.56
C GLY A 76 -5.22 -0.92 8.10
N SER A 77 -6.30 -1.03 8.88
CA SER A 77 -6.69 -2.29 9.52
C SER A 77 -7.22 -3.30 8.50
N PHE A 78 -6.95 -4.58 8.73
CA PHE A 78 -7.44 -5.66 7.86
C PHE A 78 -8.98 -5.68 7.75
N THR A 79 -9.68 -5.31 8.83
CA THR A 79 -11.15 -5.22 8.81
C THR A 79 -11.61 -4.10 7.86
N VAL A 80 -11.10 -2.88 8.02
CA VAL A 80 -11.50 -1.74 7.16
C VAL A 80 -11.11 -2.00 5.71
N LEU A 81 -9.87 -2.43 5.46
CA LEU A 81 -9.40 -2.73 4.10
C LEU A 81 -10.15 -3.91 3.48
N GLY A 82 -10.54 -4.91 4.27
CA GLY A 82 -11.39 -6.03 3.83
C GLY A 82 -12.80 -5.59 3.43
N LEU A 83 -13.41 -4.68 4.21
CA LEU A 83 -14.71 -4.09 3.86
C LEU A 83 -14.63 -3.27 2.56
N VAL A 84 -13.58 -2.46 2.41
CA VAL A 84 -13.31 -1.71 1.18
C VAL A 84 -13.14 -2.66 -0.01
N LEU A 85 -12.38 -3.75 0.16
CA LEU A 85 -12.20 -4.77 -0.87
C LEU A 85 -13.54 -5.35 -1.32
N VAL A 86 -14.36 -5.82 -0.37
CA VAL A 86 -15.68 -6.39 -0.66
C VAL A 86 -16.55 -5.39 -1.41
N ALA A 87 -16.63 -4.15 -0.93
CA ALA A 87 -17.43 -3.11 -1.57
C ALA A 87 -16.98 -2.83 -3.02
N VAL A 88 -15.68 -2.71 -3.26
CA VAL A 88 -15.12 -2.40 -4.59
C VAL A 88 -15.28 -3.59 -5.54
N VAL A 89 -14.99 -4.81 -5.08
CA VAL A 89 -15.13 -6.03 -5.90
C VAL A 89 -16.59 -6.24 -6.27
N LEU A 90 -17.52 -6.11 -5.32
CA LEU A 90 -18.95 -6.22 -5.59
C LEU A 90 -19.42 -5.14 -6.57
N HIS A 91 -19.00 -3.88 -6.39
CA HIS A 91 -19.33 -2.81 -7.34
C HIS A 91 -18.92 -3.18 -8.78
N PHE A 92 -17.67 -3.62 -8.99
CA PHE A 92 -17.20 -3.99 -10.32
C PHE A 92 -17.85 -5.27 -10.86
N ALA A 93 -18.11 -6.26 -10.01
CA ALA A 93 -18.82 -7.48 -10.41
C ALA A 93 -20.24 -7.18 -10.88
N LEU A 94 -21.00 -6.40 -10.10
CA LEU A 94 -22.37 -5.99 -10.42
C LEU A 94 -22.45 -5.05 -11.62
N SER A 95 -21.37 -4.30 -11.90
CA SER A 95 -21.29 -3.41 -13.07
C SER A 95 -20.84 -4.13 -14.36
N GLY A 96 -20.76 -5.47 -14.37
CA GLY A 96 -20.30 -6.24 -15.52
C GLY A 96 -18.79 -6.12 -15.82
N LYS A 97 -18.01 -5.54 -14.90
CA LYS A 97 -16.56 -5.30 -15.02
C LYS A 97 -15.76 -6.40 -14.31
N GLY A 98 -16.10 -7.67 -14.58
CA GLY A 98 -15.52 -8.83 -13.88
C GLY A 98 -13.99 -8.90 -13.90
N ARG A 99 -13.34 -8.47 -15.00
CA ARG A 99 -11.87 -8.41 -15.07
C ARG A 99 -11.25 -7.44 -14.08
N THR A 100 -11.87 -6.26 -13.89
CA THR A 100 -11.42 -5.29 -12.89
C THR A 100 -11.69 -5.81 -11.48
N ALA A 101 -12.82 -6.48 -11.24
CA ALA A 101 -13.11 -7.13 -9.96
C ALA A 101 -12.07 -8.21 -9.61
N LEU A 102 -11.73 -9.08 -10.57
CA LEU A 102 -10.68 -10.10 -10.41
C LEU A 102 -9.31 -9.47 -10.13
N PHE A 103 -8.96 -8.41 -10.85
CA PHE A 103 -7.71 -7.68 -10.63
C PHE A 103 -7.62 -7.11 -9.20
N VAL A 104 -8.65 -6.39 -8.73
CA VAL A 104 -8.66 -5.83 -7.38
C VAL A 104 -8.60 -6.93 -6.33
N GLY A 105 -9.39 -8.00 -6.51
CA GLY A 105 -9.36 -9.19 -5.66
C GLY A 105 -7.97 -9.80 -5.56
N PHE A 106 -7.33 -10.06 -6.70
CA PHE A 106 -5.98 -10.61 -6.77
C PHE A 106 -4.95 -9.70 -6.10
N ALA A 107 -4.98 -8.40 -6.39
CA ALA A 107 -4.03 -7.45 -5.83
C ALA A 107 -4.09 -7.46 -4.30
N VAL A 108 -5.28 -7.28 -3.71
CA VAL A 108 -5.44 -7.12 -2.26
C VAL A 108 -5.29 -8.45 -1.50
N ILE A 109 -5.92 -9.52 -1.98
CA ILE A 109 -5.82 -10.85 -1.33
C ILE A 109 -4.39 -11.37 -1.45
N GLY A 110 -3.78 -11.27 -2.63
CA GLY A 110 -2.39 -11.66 -2.86
C GLY A 110 -1.42 -10.88 -1.99
N GLY A 111 -1.58 -9.55 -1.89
CA GLY A 111 -0.75 -8.70 -1.03
C GLY A 111 -0.91 -9.04 0.46
N THR A 112 -2.12 -9.40 0.89
CA THR A 112 -2.41 -9.84 2.26
C THR A 112 -1.75 -11.17 2.59
N ILE A 113 -1.85 -12.15 1.69
CA ILE A 113 -1.19 -13.46 1.82
C ILE A 113 0.33 -13.27 1.85
N LEU A 114 0.89 -12.48 0.94
CA LEU A 114 2.32 -12.20 0.88
C LEU A 114 2.83 -11.56 2.17
N SER A 115 2.13 -10.53 2.68
CA SER A 115 2.48 -9.88 3.93
C SER A 115 2.41 -10.82 5.13
N THR A 116 1.43 -11.71 5.18
CA THR A 116 1.24 -12.64 6.29
C THR A 116 2.25 -13.79 6.22
N GLY A 117 2.54 -14.28 5.02
CA GLY A 117 3.57 -15.29 4.75
C GLY A 117 4.95 -14.84 5.21
N LEU A 118 5.36 -13.63 4.81
CA LEU A 118 6.68 -13.11 5.18
C LEU A 118 6.83 -12.91 6.70
N LYS A 119 5.77 -12.53 7.40
CA LYS A 119 5.80 -12.44 8.88
C LYS A 119 6.15 -13.77 9.54
N MET A 120 5.67 -14.88 9.00
CA MET A 120 5.99 -16.21 9.51
C MET A 120 7.43 -16.64 9.19
N VAL A 121 8.06 -16.03 8.18
CA VAL A 121 9.45 -16.33 7.78
C VAL A 121 10.44 -15.53 8.63
N PHE A 122 10.20 -14.23 8.81
CA PHE A 122 11.16 -13.36 9.52
C PHE A 122 11.04 -13.44 11.05
N ASP A 123 9.83 -13.69 11.57
CA ASP A 123 9.52 -13.81 13.01
C ASP A 123 10.18 -12.73 13.91
N ARG A 124 10.30 -11.51 13.38
CA ARG A 124 10.98 -10.42 14.09
C ARG A 124 10.21 -10.00 15.35
N PRO A 125 10.85 -9.89 16.52
CA PRO A 125 10.22 -9.34 17.73
C PRO A 125 9.82 -7.88 17.50
N ARG A 126 8.78 -7.44 18.24
CA ARG A 126 8.29 -6.05 18.19
C ARG A 126 9.17 -5.11 19.02
N PRO A 127 9.06 -3.78 18.82
CA PRO A 127 9.68 -2.81 19.71
C PRO A 127 9.31 -3.04 21.18
N ASP A 128 10.30 -2.95 22.06
CA ASP A 128 10.14 -3.08 23.51
C ASP A 128 9.72 -1.72 24.13
N VAL A 129 8.56 -1.24 23.71
CA VAL A 129 7.89 -0.05 24.26
C VAL A 129 6.43 -0.39 24.53
N ALA A 130 5.80 0.27 25.50
CA ALA A 130 4.38 0.09 25.77
C ALA A 130 3.56 0.38 24.51
N ALA A 131 2.96 -0.67 23.95
CA ALA A 131 2.19 -0.58 22.72
C ALA A 131 0.85 0.13 23.01
N ALA A 132 0.61 1.24 22.33
CA ALA A 132 -0.66 1.99 22.39
C ALA A 132 -1.81 1.32 21.60
N ALA A 133 -1.55 0.15 21.01
CA ALA A 133 -2.53 -0.67 20.31
C ALA A 133 -2.17 -2.17 20.40
N ARG A 134 -3.20 -3.04 20.49
CA ARG A 134 -2.99 -4.50 20.58
C ARG A 134 -2.55 -5.10 19.24
N VAL A 135 -1.59 -6.03 19.28
CA VAL A 135 -1.14 -6.79 18.10
C VAL A 135 -0.84 -8.24 18.45
N PHE A 136 -1.04 -9.15 17.47
CA PHE A 136 -1.03 -10.61 17.69
C PHE A 136 -0.06 -11.39 16.77
N THR A 137 0.79 -10.69 16.00
CA THR A 137 1.69 -11.30 15.00
C THR A 137 3.08 -10.69 15.05
N ALA A 138 4.07 -11.33 14.40
CA ALA A 138 5.45 -10.83 14.23
C ALA A 138 5.51 -9.40 13.66
N SER A 139 6.64 -8.72 13.85
CA SER A 139 6.79 -7.30 13.48
C SER A 139 7.04 -7.08 11.99
N PHE A 140 7.96 -7.83 11.38
CA PHE A 140 8.46 -7.56 10.04
C PHE A 140 7.81 -8.44 8.95
N PRO A 141 7.45 -7.88 7.78
CA PRO A 141 7.21 -6.46 7.51
C PRO A 141 5.88 -5.98 8.11
N SER A 142 5.67 -4.68 8.22
CA SER A 142 4.43 -4.10 8.76
C SER A 142 3.23 -4.37 7.85
N GLY A 143 2.28 -5.21 8.32
CA GLY A 143 1.09 -5.57 7.54
C GLY A 143 0.16 -4.39 7.23
N HIS A 144 0.02 -3.43 8.16
CA HIS A 144 -0.77 -2.22 7.90
C HIS A 144 -0.11 -1.38 6.79
N ALA A 145 1.22 -1.23 6.79
CA ALA A 145 1.94 -0.51 5.75
C ALA A 145 1.84 -1.23 4.39
N THR A 146 2.05 -2.55 4.36
CA THR A 146 1.98 -3.35 3.12
C THR A 146 0.59 -3.34 2.50
N VAL A 147 -0.44 -3.70 3.26
CA VAL A 147 -1.79 -3.89 2.69
C VAL A 147 -2.45 -2.54 2.39
N SER A 148 -2.19 -1.49 3.18
CA SER A 148 -2.65 -0.13 2.84
C SER A 148 -1.99 0.41 1.57
N ALA A 149 -0.69 0.16 1.35
CA ALA A 149 -0.02 0.48 0.09
C ALA A 149 -0.70 -0.23 -1.08
N VAL A 150 -0.95 -1.54 -0.95
CA VAL A 150 -1.63 -2.32 -2.00
C VAL A 150 -3.02 -1.75 -2.30
N VAL A 151 -3.85 -1.52 -1.29
CA VAL A 151 -5.24 -1.07 -1.48
C VAL A 151 -5.27 0.36 -2.01
N TYR A 152 -4.65 1.33 -1.32
CA TYR A 152 -4.82 2.74 -1.65
C TYR A 152 -4.16 3.13 -2.97
N LEU A 153 -3.00 2.55 -3.31
CA LEU A 153 -2.37 2.81 -4.60
C LEU A 153 -3.16 2.15 -5.74
N THR A 154 -3.68 0.93 -5.55
CA THR A 154 -4.54 0.27 -6.55
C THR A 154 -5.80 1.09 -6.82
N LEU A 155 -6.48 1.57 -5.78
CA LEU A 155 -7.66 2.41 -5.93
C LEU A 155 -7.32 3.77 -6.55
N GLY A 156 -6.21 4.40 -6.14
CA GLY A 156 -5.72 5.64 -6.73
C GLY A 156 -5.46 5.51 -8.23
N LEU A 157 -4.84 4.41 -8.67
CA LEU A 157 -4.60 4.11 -10.08
C LEU A 157 -5.91 3.86 -10.85
N LEU A 158 -6.85 3.10 -10.29
CA LEU A 158 -8.16 2.85 -10.92
C LEU A 158 -8.96 4.15 -11.10
N LEU A 159 -9.00 5.01 -10.08
CA LEU A 159 -9.69 6.29 -10.14
C LEU A 159 -9.02 7.26 -11.12
N ALA A 160 -7.69 7.31 -11.12
CA ALA A 160 -6.93 8.11 -12.08
C ALA A 160 -7.12 7.62 -13.52
N GLU A 161 -7.33 6.32 -13.73
CA GLU A 161 -7.62 5.75 -15.04
C GLU A 161 -9.04 6.10 -15.52
N ALA A 162 -10.02 6.12 -14.61
CA ALA A 162 -11.42 6.40 -14.93
C ALA A 162 -11.70 7.87 -15.33
N ILE A 163 -10.77 8.79 -15.07
CA ILE A 163 -10.96 10.23 -15.24
C ILE A 163 -10.07 10.78 -16.35
N SER A 164 -10.53 11.75 -17.14
CA SER A 164 -9.73 12.38 -18.20
C SER A 164 -8.84 13.53 -17.70
N GLN A 165 -9.31 14.27 -16.68
CA GLN A 165 -8.68 15.49 -16.19
C GLN A 165 -7.38 15.20 -15.42
N ARG A 166 -6.25 15.72 -15.92
CA ARG A 166 -4.91 15.50 -15.32
C ARG A 166 -4.83 15.89 -13.84
N ARG A 167 -5.46 16.99 -13.43
CA ARG A 167 -5.47 17.45 -12.03
C ARG A 167 -6.08 16.42 -11.10
N LEU A 168 -7.20 15.83 -11.49
CA LEU A 168 -7.87 14.79 -10.71
C LEU A 168 -7.07 13.48 -10.69
N LYS A 169 -6.39 13.12 -11.78
CA LYS A 169 -5.47 11.97 -11.77
C LYS A 169 -4.38 12.10 -10.72
N VAL A 170 -3.72 13.26 -10.71
CA VAL A 170 -2.66 13.58 -9.73
C VAL A 170 -3.24 13.57 -8.31
N TYR A 171 -4.43 14.12 -8.12
CA TYR A 171 -5.12 14.12 -6.83
C TYR A 171 -5.37 12.70 -6.31
N PHE A 172 -5.95 11.78 -7.10
CA PHE A 172 -6.26 10.43 -6.62
C PHE A 172 -5.01 9.58 -6.36
N ILE A 173 -3.98 9.71 -7.18
CA ILE A 173 -2.69 9.06 -6.93
C ILE A 173 -2.05 9.64 -5.67
N GLY A 174 -2.03 10.97 -5.54
CA GLY A 174 -1.48 11.65 -4.37
C GLY A 174 -2.21 11.30 -3.08
N LEU A 175 -3.55 11.19 -3.12
CA LEU A 175 -4.37 10.74 -2.00
C LEU A 175 -4.03 9.30 -1.60
N GLY A 176 -3.87 8.40 -2.57
CA GLY A 176 -3.46 7.02 -2.31
C GLY A 176 -2.11 6.96 -1.59
N VAL A 177 -1.12 7.70 -2.11
CA VAL A 177 0.22 7.81 -1.50
C VAL A 177 0.14 8.41 -0.09
N PHE A 178 -0.62 9.49 0.08
CA PHE A 178 -0.79 10.14 1.38
C PHE A 178 -1.35 9.18 2.43
N LEU A 179 -2.43 8.44 2.11
CA LEU A 179 -3.03 7.46 3.02
C LEU A 179 -2.06 6.33 3.36
N THR A 180 -1.31 5.83 2.38
CA THR A 180 -0.27 4.81 2.62
C THR A 180 0.81 5.32 3.60
N VAL A 181 1.28 6.55 3.41
CA VAL A 181 2.33 7.13 4.27
C VAL A 181 1.81 7.39 5.67
N ILE A 182 0.65 8.03 5.81
CA ILE A 182 0.15 8.40 7.14
C ILE A 182 -0.23 7.16 7.99
N VAL A 183 -0.76 6.11 7.34
CA VAL A 183 -0.97 4.81 8.01
C VAL A 183 0.34 4.22 8.50
N GLY A 184 1.40 4.18 7.69
CA GLY A 184 2.68 3.63 8.14
C GLY A 184 3.31 4.44 9.28
N VAL A 185 3.29 5.78 9.20
CA VAL A 185 3.78 6.66 10.25
C VAL A 185 3.04 6.44 11.58
N SER A 186 1.72 6.28 11.53
CA SER A 186 0.92 6.00 12.74
C SER A 186 1.38 4.71 13.45
N ARG A 187 1.91 3.71 12.74
CA ARG A 187 2.42 2.47 13.36
C ARG A 187 3.70 2.71 14.15
N VAL A 188 4.59 3.57 13.65
CA VAL A 188 5.83 3.93 14.36
C VAL A 188 5.48 4.76 15.59
N TYR A 189 4.61 5.77 15.42
CA TYR A 189 4.13 6.62 16.52
C TYR A 189 3.53 5.79 17.67
N LEU A 190 2.60 4.87 17.35
CA LEU A 190 1.93 4.01 18.34
C LEU A 190 2.85 2.91 18.93
N GLY A 191 4.10 2.84 18.48
CA GLY A 191 5.12 1.96 19.05
C GLY A 191 4.97 0.48 18.72
N VAL A 192 4.12 0.16 17.76
CA VAL A 192 3.84 -1.25 17.43
C VAL A 192 4.78 -1.80 16.35
N HIS A 193 5.46 -0.95 15.59
CA HIS A 193 6.39 -1.35 14.53
C HIS A 193 7.62 -0.47 14.51
N TYR A 194 8.75 -1.07 14.16
CA TYR A 194 9.96 -0.33 13.84
C TYR A 194 9.80 0.43 12.51
N PRO A 195 10.51 1.56 12.32
CA PRO A 195 10.56 2.26 11.04
C PRO A 195 10.93 1.36 9.85
N THR A 196 11.90 0.45 10.02
CA THR A 196 12.27 -0.51 8.98
C THR A 196 11.14 -1.47 8.61
N ASP A 197 10.31 -1.91 9.56
CA ASP A 197 9.13 -2.74 9.25
C ASP A 197 8.18 -2.01 8.30
N VAL A 198 8.03 -0.69 8.48
CA VAL A 198 7.16 0.18 7.69
C VAL A 198 7.78 0.46 6.32
N LEU A 199 9.07 0.77 6.24
CA LEU A 199 9.79 0.98 4.98
C LEU A 199 9.76 -0.28 4.10
N ALA A 200 10.00 -1.45 4.69
CA ALA A 200 9.88 -2.73 4.01
C ALA A 200 8.44 -2.97 3.55
N GLY A 201 7.45 -2.71 4.42
CA GLY A 201 6.04 -2.86 4.08
C GLY A 201 5.59 -1.97 2.91
N TRP A 202 5.96 -0.69 2.91
CA TRP A 202 5.68 0.21 1.78
C TRP A 202 6.35 -0.24 0.49
N SER A 203 7.61 -0.68 0.56
CA SER A 203 8.37 -1.14 -0.61
C SER A 203 7.70 -2.37 -1.23
N LEU A 204 7.41 -3.39 -0.41
CA LEU A 204 6.75 -4.62 -0.82
C LEU A 204 5.34 -4.36 -1.38
N GLY A 205 4.52 -3.61 -0.64
CA GLY A 205 3.13 -3.35 -0.99
C GLY A 205 3.01 -2.51 -2.27
N THR A 206 3.86 -1.50 -2.42
CA THR A 206 3.91 -0.68 -3.65
C THR A 206 4.38 -1.51 -4.84
N ALA A 207 5.44 -2.32 -4.68
CA ALA A 207 5.91 -3.22 -5.74
C ALA A 207 4.80 -4.16 -6.20
N TRP A 208 4.10 -4.79 -5.26
CA TRP A 208 2.99 -5.70 -5.56
C TRP A 208 1.83 -5.01 -6.28
N ALA A 209 1.46 -3.79 -5.86
CA ALA A 209 0.44 -2.98 -6.53
C ALA A 209 0.85 -2.65 -7.98
N LEU A 210 2.10 -2.26 -8.21
CA LEU A 210 2.62 -1.94 -9.54
C LEU A 210 2.69 -3.17 -10.45
N ILE A 211 3.13 -4.32 -9.94
CA ILE A 211 3.15 -5.60 -10.67
C ILE A 211 1.73 -6.00 -11.06
N SER A 212 0.80 -5.94 -10.10
CA SER A 212 -0.61 -6.28 -10.34
C SER A 212 -1.22 -5.36 -11.40
N TRP A 213 -0.96 -4.05 -11.32
CA TRP A 213 -1.44 -3.08 -12.30
C TRP A 213 -0.81 -3.29 -13.68
N ALA A 214 0.51 -3.52 -13.74
CA ALA A 214 1.21 -3.80 -14.99
C ALA A 214 0.63 -5.05 -15.67
N GLY A 215 0.44 -6.14 -14.91
CA GLY A 215 -0.20 -7.37 -15.38
C GLY A 215 -1.62 -7.11 -15.91
N TYR A 216 -2.45 -6.39 -15.15
CA TYR A 216 -3.80 -6.00 -15.58
C TYR A 216 -3.77 -5.21 -16.89
N SER A 217 -2.87 -4.23 -17.00
CA SER A 217 -2.75 -3.37 -18.17
C SER A 217 -2.24 -4.12 -19.42
N LEU A 218 -1.37 -5.12 -19.25
CA LEU A 218 -0.86 -5.95 -20.35
C LEU A 218 -1.92 -6.94 -20.84
N LEU A 219 -2.64 -7.58 -19.92
CA LEU A 219 -3.64 -8.59 -20.25
C LEU A 219 -4.93 -7.99 -20.84
N TRP A 220 -5.35 -6.82 -20.35
CA TRP A 220 -6.65 -6.24 -20.69
C TRP A 220 -6.61 -4.80 -21.21
N GLY A 221 -5.43 -4.20 -21.38
CA GLY A 221 -5.29 -2.84 -21.94
C GLY A 221 -5.62 -2.75 -23.43
N HIS A 222 -5.65 -3.87 -24.16
CA HIS A 222 -5.91 -3.88 -25.61
C HIS A 222 -7.39 -3.89 -26.00
N ASP A 223 -8.29 -4.34 -25.12
CA ASP A 223 -9.74 -4.44 -25.41
C ASP A 223 -10.48 -3.10 -25.33
N ARG A 224 -9.74 -1.99 -25.23
CA ARG A 224 -10.27 -0.62 -25.06
C ARG A 224 -10.34 0.19 -26.36
N ARG A 225 -10.14 -0.44 -27.52
CA ARG A 225 -10.38 0.23 -28.81
C ARG A 225 -11.90 0.41 -28.97
N PRO A 226 -12.40 1.60 -29.30
CA PRO A 226 -13.78 1.74 -29.74
C PRO A 226 -13.95 0.82 -30.95
N THR A 227 -14.89 -0.12 -30.87
CA THR A 227 -15.39 -0.77 -32.08
C THR A 227 -15.98 0.34 -32.94
N THR A 228 -15.26 0.74 -33.98
CA THR A 228 -15.86 1.53 -35.06
C THR A 228 -17.11 0.78 -35.49
N PRO A 229 -18.31 1.39 -35.44
CA PRO A 229 -19.48 0.79 -36.04
C PRO A 229 -19.11 0.49 -37.50
N ARG A 230 -19.16 -0.77 -37.91
CA ARG A 230 -19.13 -1.10 -39.34
C ARG A 230 -20.28 -0.30 -39.95
N ALA A 231 -19.96 0.73 -40.71
CA ALA A 231 -20.92 1.34 -41.62
C ALA A 231 -21.40 0.19 -42.49
N GLN A 232 -22.66 -0.21 -42.32
CA GLN A 232 -23.34 -1.09 -43.24
C GLN A 232 -23.43 -0.29 -44.56
N GLN A 233 -22.64 -0.72 -45.55
CA GLN A 233 -22.91 -0.45 -46.97
C GLN A 233 -23.71 -1.63 -47.51
#